data_AF-A0A5B8BXT4-F1
#
_entry.id   AF-A0A5B8BXT4-F1
#
_cell.length_a   1.000
_cell.length_b   1.000
_cell.length_c   1.000
_cell.angle_alpha   90.00
_cell.angle_beta   90.00
_cell.angle_gamma   90.00
#
_symmetry.space_group_name_H-M   'P 1'
#
loop_
_entity.id
_entity.type
_entity.pdbx_description
1 polymer ?
#
loop_
_entity_poly.entity_id
_entity_poly.type
_entity_poly.pdbx_seq_one_letter_code
_entity_poly.pdbx_strand_id
1 'polypeptide(L)'
;MAGHGDPAGSSGCCQGDPCARGHHLSSSGPVLQLLGHQVVARAGGFLMASPKPVTIRGTTYPSFAAAARALGVSHATVSAAHATGRLAQCGLGQGKGLRRSVMPVRIRGRVYTSVRSAARALKVSESTIRNAVAKGREDFVAAPASMKTRRGTPVNIAGVEFPSMRSAALALGLKPTYIRTVKARGSCQQRLLAAAMAYLARQEAA
;
A
#
# COMPACT_ATOMS: atom_id res chain seq x y z
N MET A 1 51.96 -17.70 14.74
CA MET A 1 52.71 -16.43 14.81
C MET A 1 52.41 -15.62 13.56
N ALA A 2 52.27 -14.29 13.70
CA ALA A 2 51.70 -13.31 12.77
C ALA A 2 50.15 -13.40 12.65
N GLY A 3 49.32 -12.48 13.14
CA GLY A 3 49.53 -11.14 13.70
C GLY A 3 49.17 -10.04 12.70
N HIS A 4 47.88 -9.79 12.46
CA HIS A 4 47.29 -8.61 11.80
C HIS A 4 45.92 -8.43 12.49
N GLY A 5 45.51 -7.34 13.13
CA GLY A 5 45.90 -5.94 13.03
C GLY A 5 44.61 -5.12 12.88
N ASP A 6 43.93 -4.83 13.99
CA ASP A 6 42.78 -3.93 14.05
C ASP A 6 43.19 -2.47 13.79
N PRO A 7 42.46 -1.71 12.95
CA PRO A 7 42.52 -0.27 13.01
C PRO A 7 41.34 0.30 13.82
N ALA A 8 41.68 0.82 14.99
CA ALA A 8 40.95 1.88 15.66
C ALA A 8 41.18 3.22 14.93
N GLY A 9 40.14 4.07 14.91
CA GLY A 9 40.22 5.49 14.52
C GLY A 9 38.82 6.06 14.28
N SER A 10 38.11 6.63 15.26
CA SER A 10 38.26 7.95 15.88
C SER A 10 38.11 9.14 14.92
N SER A 11 36.92 9.75 14.93
CA SER A 11 36.62 11.19 14.68
C SER A 11 35.09 11.30 14.49
N GLY A 12 34.31 12.01 15.30
CA GLY A 12 34.59 13.22 16.04
C GLY A 12 34.13 14.43 15.23
N CYS A 13 32.81 14.64 15.10
CA CYS A 13 32.25 15.88 14.55
C CYS A 13 30.92 16.25 15.23
N CYS A 14 30.99 17.30 16.06
CA CYS A 14 30.11 18.48 16.07
C CYS A 14 28.63 18.26 16.48
N GLN A 15 28.22 18.60 17.71
CA GLN A 15 27.90 19.98 18.16
C GLN A 15 26.67 20.57 17.45
N GLY A 16 25.62 20.88 18.22
CA GLY A 16 24.59 21.83 17.78
C GLY A 16 23.19 21.66 18.35
N ASP A 17 23.02 21.61 19.67
CA ASP A 17 21.80 22.14 20.30
C ASP A 17 21.75 23.66 20.08
N PRO A 18 20.59 24.21 19.73
CA PRO A 18 20.15 25.41 20.45
C PRO A 18 18.72 25.24 20.97
N CYS A 19 18.61 24.91 22.25
CA CYS A 19 17.59 25.49 23.11
C CYS A 19 17.75 27.03 23.15
N ALA A 20 16.66 27.72 23.46
CA ALA A 20 16.53 29.16 23.72
C ALA A 20 16.28 30.08 22.51
N ARG A 21 14.99 30.43 22.34
CA ARG A 21 14.57 31.84 22.43
C ARG A 21 13.07 31.92 22.71
N GLY A 22 12.74 32.26 23.96
CA GLY A 22 11.46 32.86 24.26
C GLY A 22 11.45 34.31 23.81
N HIS A 23 10.31 34.81 23.37
CA HIS A 23 9.94 36.22 23.51
C HIS A 23 8.42 36.30 23.68
N HIS A 24 8.03 36.73 24.88
CA HIS A 24 6.79 37.42 25.17
C HIS A 24 6.72 38.72 24.33
N LEU A 25 5.62 38.91 23.61
CA LEU A 25 5.05 40.19 23.17
C LEU A 25 3.53 39.94 23.21
N SER A 26 2.82 40.21 24.31
CA SER A 26 2.37 41.52 24.79
C SER A 26 1.79 42.44 23.70
N SER A 27 0.50 42.71 23.89
CA SER A 27 -0.21 43.97 23.65
C SER A 27 -0.54 44.47 22.24
N SER A 28 -1.78 44.94 22.17
CA SER A 28 -2.34 45.94 21.25
C SER A 28 -2.69 45.48 19.85
N GLY A 29 -4.00 45.25 19.66
CA GLY A 29 -4.60 45.19 18.33
C GLY A 29 -4.60 46.54 17.62
N PRO A 30 -5.08 46.52 16.37
CA PRO A 30 -5.91 47.60 15.88
C PRO A 30 -7.32 47.08 15.58
N VAL A 31 -8.29 47.72 16.21
CA VAL A 31 -9.67 47.80 15.74
C VAL A 31 -9.61 48.51 14.39
N LEU A 32 -9.56 47.75 13.29
CA LEU A 32 -9.72 48.31 11.95
C LEU A 32 -11.19 48.24 11.57
N GLN A 33 -11.77 49.43 11.70
CA GLN A 33 -13.06 49.86 11.24
C GLN A 33 -13.38 49.38 9.82
N LEU A 34 -14.67 49.13 9.64
CA LEU A 34 -15.38 49.19 8.37
C LEU A 34 -14.79 50.26 7.46
N LEU A 35 -14.22 49.84 6.33
CA LEU A 35 -14.37 50.56 5.08
C LEU A 35 -14.72 49.54 4.00
N GLY A 36 -15.94 49.67 3.50
CA GLY A 36 -16.44 48.91 2.38
C GLY A 36 -15.61 49.19 1.14
N HIS A 37 -14.77 48.22 0.77
CA HIS A 37 -14.30 48.13 -0.60
C HIS A 37 -15.34 47.34 -1.39
N GLN A 38 -16.29 48.08 -1.98
CA GLN A 38 -17.07 47.58 -3.10
C GLN A 38 -16.11 47.27 -4.25
N VAL A 39 -15.81 45.99 -4.45
CA VAL A 39 -15.20 45.51 -5.69
C VAL A 39 -16.30 45.47 -6.73
N VAL A 40 -16.32 46.52 -7.56
CA VAL A 40 -17.20 46.67 -8.71
C VAL A 40 -17.00 45.50 -9.67
N ALA A 41 -18.11 44.84 -9.98
CA ALA A 41 -18.20 43.74 -10.92
C ALA A 41 -17.74 44.17 -12.32
N ARG A 42 -16.82 43.41 -12.90
CA ARG A 42 -16.65 43.38 -14.36
C ARG A 42 -17.70 42.42 -14.92
N ALA A 43 -18.65 43.01 -15.66
CA ALA A 43 -19.59 42.29 -16.50
C ALA A 43 -18.85 41.58 -17.62
N GLY A 44 -18.90 40.24 -17.60
CA GLY A 44 -18.52 39.35 -18.69
C GLY A 44 -19.56 38.24 -18.72
N GLY A 45 -20.45 38.30 -19.71
CA GLY A 45 -21.64 37.48 -19.81
C GLY A 45 -21.34 35.99 -19.97
N PHE A 46 -21.90 35.21 -19.05
CA PHE A 46 -22.45 33.89 -19.32
C PHE A 46 -23.66 33.79 -18.41
N LEU A 47 -24.78 33.26 -18.89
CA LEU A 47 -26.00 33.06 -18.09
C LEU A 47 -25.68 32.06 -16.96
N MET A 48 -25.24 32.59 -15.82
CA MET A 48 -24.74 31.80 -14.69
C MET A 48 -25.92 31.31 -13.86
N ALA A 49 -26.04 29.99 -13.74
CA ALA A 49 -26.91 29.35 -12.76
C ALA A 49 -26.70 30.01 -11.39
N SER A 50 -27.81 30.40 -10.75
CA SER A 50 -27.80 31.08 -9.45
C SER A 50 -26.86 30.37 -8.48
N PRO A 51 -25.93 31.09 -7.83
CA PRO A 51 -24.97 30.46 -6.95
C PRO A 51 -25.73 29.77 -5.81
N LYS A 52 -25.60 28.45 -5.73
CA LYS A 52 -26.26 27.66 -4.69
C LYS A 52 -25.64 28.03 -3.34
N PRO A 53 -26.43 28.47 -2.35
CA PRO A 53 -25.91 28.75 -1.02
C PRO A 53 -25.44 27.45 -0.37
N VAL A 54 -24.35 27.52 0.39
CA VAL A 54 -23.72 26.34 1.02
C VAL A 54 -23.42 26.66 2.48
N THR A 55 -23.92 25.83 3.38
CA THR A 55 -23.62 25.93 4.81
C THR A 55 -22.45 25.03 5.17
N ILE A 56 -21.37 25.63 5.68
CA ILE A 56 -20.18 24.93 6.14
C ILE A 56 -19.93 25.34 7.58
N ARG A 57 -19.95 24.37 8.52
CA ARG A 57 -19.72 24.60 9.97
C ARG A 57 -20.60 25.70 10.59
N GLY A 58 -21.86 25.79 10.17
CA GLY A 58 -22.80 26.80 10.68
C GLY A 58 -22.65 28.18 10.03
N THR A 59 -21.64 28.40 9.17
CA THR A 59 -21.55 29.60 8.32
C THR A 59 -22.14 29.33 6.93
N THR A 60 -23.13 30.14 6.53
CA THR A 60 -23.75 30.06 5.20
C THR A 60 -23.05 30.99 4.23
N TYR A 61 -22.51 30.43 3.16
CA TYR A 61 -21.85 31.16 2.09
C TYR A 61 -22.76 31.29 0.87
N PRO A 62 -22.70 32.42 0.13
CA PRO A 62 -23.53 32.62 -1.05
C PRO A 62 -23.11 31.73 -2.23
N SER A 63 -21.86 31.25 -2.25
CA SER A 63 -21.34 30.38 -3.31
C SER A 63 -20.16 29.52 -2.84
N PHE A 64 -19.87 28.45 -3.59
CA PHE A 64 -18.68 27.63 -3.38
C PHE A 64 -17.37 28.43 -3.50
N ALA A 65 -17.32 29.43 -4.38
CA ALA A 65 -16.15 30.27 -4.56
C ALA A 65 -15.92 31.19 -3.35
N ALA A 66 -16.99 31.73 -2.77
CA ALA A 66 -16.91 32.51 -1.53
C ALA A 66 -16.46 31.65 -0.34
N ALA A 67 -17.03 30.44 -0.21
CA ALA A 67 -16.61 29.47 0.80
C ALA A 67 -15.13 29.07 0.66
N ALA A 68 -14.66 28.84 -0.57
CA ALA A 68 -13.29 28.48 -0.88
C ALA A 68 -12.29 29.58 -0.45
N ARG A 69 -12.60 30.84 -0.78
CA ARG A 69 -11.79 32.00 -0.37
C ARG A 69 -11.75 32.17 1.14
N ALA A 70 -12.89 32.05 1.81
CA ALA A 70 -12.97 32.18 3.27
C ALA A 70 -12.21 31.07 4.02
N LEU A 71 -12.19 29.85 3.47
CA LEU A 71 -11.52 28.70 4.06
C LEU A 71 -10.07 28.52 3.58
N GLY A 72 -9.58 29.37 2.66
CA GLY A 72 -8.24 29.26 2.08
C GLY A 72 -8.00 27.97 1.29
N VAL A 73 -9.04 27.38 0.70
CA VAL A 73 -8.98 26.13 -0.08
C VAL A 73 -9.35 26.36 -1.54
N SER A 74 -8.99 25.43 -2.42
CA SER A 74 -9.40 25.51 -3.83
C SER A 74 -10.91 25.26 -4.01
N HIS A 75 -11.50 25.90 -5.01
CA HIS A 75 -12.91 25.67 -5.38
C HIS A 75 -13.22 24.19 -5.66
N ALA A 76 -12.30 23.49 -6.35
CA ALA A 76 -12.42 22.06 -6.63
C ALA A 76 -12.49 21.22 -5.35
N THR A 77 -11.74 21.59 -4.31
CA THR A 77 -11.78 20.91 -3.00
C THR A 77 -13.14 21.05 -2.34
N VAL A 78 -13.75 22.24 -2.39
CA VAL A 78 -15.09 22.46 -1.80
C VAL A 78 -16.16 21.72 -2.60
N SER A 79 -16.08 21.73 -3.93
CA SER A 79 -17.00 20.99 -4.81
C SER A 79 -16.92 19.47 -4.59
N ALA A 80 -15.71 18.91 -4.49
CA ALA A 80 -15.51 17.49 -4.20
C ALA A 80 -16.02 17.10 -2.80
N ALA A 81 -15.83 17.97 -1.80
CA ALA A 81 -16.36 17.76 -0.47
C ALA A 81 -17.89 17.86 -0.42
N HIS A 82 -18.50 18.74 -1.22
CA HIS A 82 -19.96 18.78 -1.40
C HIS A 82 -20.49 17.49 -1.99
N ALA A 83 -19.89 17.01 -3.09
CA ALA A 83 -20.29 15.77 -3.75
C ALA A 83 -20.16 14.53 -2.84
N THR A 84 -19.19 14.54 -1.92
CA THR A 84 -18.96 13.46 -0.95
C THR A 84 -19.66 13.65 0.40
N GLY A 85 -20.40 14.74 0.59
CA GLY A 85 -21.09 15.05 1.85
C GLY A 85 -20.16 15.44 3.02
N ARG A 86 -18.89 15.79 2.75
CA ARG A 86 -17.86 16.11 3.76
C ARG A 86 -17.59 17.61 3.90
N LEU A 87 -18.60 18.44 3.69
CA LEU A 87 -18.46 19.90 3.74
C LEU A 87 -17.92 20.42 5.08
N ALA A 88 -18.34 19.82 6.20
CA ALA A 88 -17.84 20.16 7.53
C ALA A 88 -16.31 19.98 7.67
N GLN A 89 -15.67 19.19 6.81
CA GLN A 89 -14.24 18.88 6.83
C GLN A 89 -13.41 19.73 5.85
N CYS A 90 -14.05 20.57 5.03
CA CYS A 90 -13.36 21.49 4.11
C CYS A 90 -12.42 22.45 4.83
N GLY A 91 -11.14 22.50 4.45
CA GLY A 91 -10.18 23.47 5.02
C GLY A 91 -9.59 23.13 6.37
N LEU A 92 -9.92 21.99 6.99
CA LEU A 92 -9.26 21.52 8.23
C LEU A 92 -7.89 20.86 7.99
N GLY A 93 -7.19 21.24 6.91
CA GLY A 93 -5.88 20.64 6.64
C GLY A 93 -5.93 19.13 6.41
N GLN A 94 -7.00 18.61 5.79
CA GLN A 94 -7.07 17.21 5.32
C GLN A 94 -6.16 16.95 4.11
N GLY A 95 -5.08 17.72 3.95
CA GLY A 95 -4.05 17.48 2.95
C GLY A 95 -3.12 16.40 3.47
N LYS A 96 -3.26 15.15 3.01
CA LYS A 96 -2.26 14.06 3.16
C LYS A 96 -1.74 13.77 4.59
N GLY A 97 -2.32 14.36 5.64
CA GLY A 97 -1.66 14.53 6.93
C GLY A 97 -2.60 14.61 8.12
N LEU A 98 -3.87 14.21 7.98
CA LEU A 98 -4.60 13.74 9.16
C LEU A 98 -3.76 12.58 9.67
N ARG A 99 -3.07 12.79 10.81
CA ARG A 99 -2.17 11.81 11.41
C ARG A 99 -2.97 10.53 11.54
N ARG A 100 -2.77 9.59 10.61
CA ARG A 100 -3.44 8.30 10.59
C ARG A 100 -3.22 7.76 11.99
N SER A 101 -4.30 7.66 12.78
CA SER A 101 -4.24 7.28 14.18
C SER A 101 -3.26 6.12 14.28
N VAL A 102 -2.18 6.34 15.03
CA VAL A 102 -1.06 5.43 15.01
C VAL A 102 -1.54 4.17 15.69
N MET A 103 -1.94 3.18 14.90
CA MET A 103 -2.50 1.93 15.40
C MET A 103 -1.35 1.16 16.06
N PRO A 104 -1.39 0.92 17.37
CA PRO A 104 -0.37 0.10 18.01
C PRO A 104 -0.47 -1.34 17.49
N VAL A 105 0.66 -1.98 17.26
CA VAL A 105 0.73 -3.35 16.72
C VAL A 105 1.46 -4.23 17.72
N ARG A 106 0.85 -5.37 18.08
CA ARG A 106 1.49 -6.41 18.89
C ARG A 106 2.16 -7.42 17.96
N ILE A 107 3.45 -7.68 18.15
CA ILE A 107 4.21 -8.67 17.38
C ILE A 107 5.09 -9.46 18.35
N ARG A 108 4.92 -10.78 18.43
CA ARG A 108 5.71 -11.68 19.31
C ARG A 108 5.74 -11.22 20.78
N GLY A 109 4.58 -10.82 21.30
CA GLY A 109 4.44 -10.33 22.67
C GLY A 109 4.97 -8.92 22.95
N ARG A 110 5.54 -8.21 21.96
CA ARG A 110 5.97 -6.80 22.09
C ARG A 110 4.93 -5.87 21.48
N VAL A 111 4.55 -4.83 22.22
CA VAL A 111 3.64 -3.78 21.73
C VAL A 111 4.47 -2.65 21.12
N TYR A 112 4.27 -2.39 19.83
CA TYR A 112 4.90 -1.27 19.13
C TYR A 112 3.91 -0.13 18.96
N THR A 113 4.40 1.09 19.15
CA THR A 113 3.62 2.32 18.96
C THR A 113 3.12 2.48 17.54
N SER A 114 3.85 1.97 16.54
CA SER A 114 3.52 2.08 15.13
C SER A 114 4.09 0.93 14.30
N VAL A 115 3.52 0.71 13.11
CA VAL A 115 4.10 -0.21 12.12
C VAL A 115 5.54 0.14 11.77
N ARG A 116 5.89 1.43 11.74
CA ARG A 116 7.24 1.90 11.40
C ARG A 116 8.26 1.61 12.50
N SER A 117 7.87 1.72 13.77
CA SER A 117 8.75 1.36 14.89
C SER A 117 8.97 -0.15 14.95
N ALA A 118 7.93 -0.95 14.70
CA ALA A 118 8.05 -2.40 14.55
C ALA A 118 8.99 -2.80 13.40
N ALA A 119 8.85 -2.14 12.24
CA ALA A 119 9.69 -2.38 11.05
C ALA A 119 11.17 -2.17 11.33
N ARG A 120 11.51 -1.07 12.02
CA ARG A 120 12.90 -0.76 12.41
C ARG A 120 13.45 -1.78 13.40
N ALA A 121 12.67 -2.15 14.41
CA ALA A 121 13.10 -3.11 15.43
C ALA A 121 13.34 -4.52 14.86
N LEU A 122 12.47 -4.96 13.93
CA LEU A 122 12.54 -6.30 13.33
C LEU A 122 13.38 -6.34 12.04
N LYS A 123 13.90 -5.19 11.58
CA LYS A 123 14.61 -5.02 10.30
C LYS A 123 13.82 -5.56 9.09
N VAL A 124 12.52 -5.34 9.07
CA VAL A 124 11.61 -5.77 7.99
C VAL A 124 10.92 -4.55 7.38
N SER A 125 10.48 -4.63 6.12
CA SER A 125 9.71 -3.54 5.49
C SER A 125 8.34 -3.33 6.17
N GLU A 126 7.88 -2.08 6.21
CA GLU A 126 6.54 -1.73 6.72
C GLU A 126 5.42 -2.49 5.99
N SER A 127 5.57 -2.70 4.69
CA SER A 127 4.61 -3.44 3.86
C SER A 127 4.48 -4.90 4.29
N THR A 128 5.57 -5.53 4.71
CA THR A 128 5.54 -6.90 5.24
C THR A 128 4.74 -6.99 6.53
N ILE A 129 4.93 -6.02 7.43
CA ILE A 129 4.18 -5.96 8.68
C ILE A 129 2.69 -5.70 8.43
N ARG A 130 2.33 -4.75 7.57
CA ARG A 130 0.92 -4.52 7.20
C ARG A 130 0.28 -5.77 6.61
N ASN A 131 0.99 -6.48 5.73
CA ASN A 131 0.52 -7.73 5.15
C ASN A 131 0.37 -8.84 6.18
N ALA A 132 1.24 -8.90 7.19
CA ALA A 132 1.16 -9.88 8.26
C ALA A 132 -0.03 -9.61 9.18
N VAL A 133 -0.22 -8.35 9.61
CA VAL A 133 -1.38 -7.93 10.41
C VAL A 133 -2.69 -8.16 9.65
N ALA A 134 -2.74 -7.82 8.36
CA ALA A 134 -3.93 -8.06 7.53
C ALA A 134 -4.26 -9.55 7.36
N LYS A 135 -3.27 -10.44 7.51
CA LYS A 135 -3.43 -11.90 7.41
C LYS A 135 -3.57 -12.59 8.77
N GLY A 136 -3.53 -11.85 9.89
CA GLY A 136 -3.49 -12.40 11.25
C GLY A 136 -2.25 -13.26 11.51
N ARG A 137 -1.10 -12.91 10.90
CA ARG A 137 0.18 -13.63 10.99
C ARG A 137 1.28 -12.75 11.56
N GLU A 138 0.95 -11.79 12.41
CA GLU A 138 1.91 -10.88 13.05
C GLU A 138 3.07 -11.62 13.73
N ASP A 139 2.84 -12.74 14.41
CA ASP A 139 3.89 -13.46 15.15
C ASP A 139 4.95 -14.12 14.26
N PHE A 140 4.61 -14.39 13.00
CA PHE A 140 5.51 -15.00 12.01
C PHE A 140 6.36 -13.97 11.26
N VAL A 141 6.22 -12.67 11.54
CA VAL A 141 7.05 -11.63 10.93
C VAL A 141 8.53 -11.86 11.29
N ALA A 142 9.41 -11.79 10.29
CA ALA A 142 10.85 -12.09 10.41
C ALA A 142 11.20 -13.53 10.81
N ALA A 143 10.26 -14.48 10.76
CA ALA A 143 10.64 -15.89 10.81
C ALA A 143 11.40 -16.26 9.52
N PRO A 144 12.46 -17.10 9.58
CA PRO A 144 13.08 -17.61 8.37
C PRO A 144 11.99 -18.29 7.55
N ALA A 145 11.81 -17.85 6.32
CA ALA A 145 10.92 -18.52 5.40
C ALA A 145 11.48 -19.93 5.21
N SER A 146 10.85 -20.92 5.83
CA SER A 146 11.02 -22.31 5.41
C SER A 146 10.57 -22.34 3.96
N MET A 147 11.53 -22.28 3.04
CA MET A 147 11.27 -22.38 1.62
C MET A 147 10.80 -23.81 1.37
N LYS A 148 9.50 -24.06 1.55
CA LYS A 148 8.90 -25.34 1.23
C LYS A 148 9.09 -25.50 -0.27
N THR A 149 10.05 -26.32 -0.67
CA THR A 149 10.19 -26.75 -2.06
C THR A 149 8.84 -27.35 -2.43
N ARG A 150 8.14 -26.71 -3.37
CA ARG A 150 6.89 -27.24 -3.89
C ARG A 150 7.24 -28.55 -4.60
N ARG A 151 7.13 -29.67 -3.89
CA ARG A 151 7.22 -30.99 -4.50
C ARG A 151 6.13 -31.05 -5.57
N GLY A 152 6.49 -31.56 -6.74
CA GLY A 152 5.52 -31.77 -7.81
C GLY A 152 4.42 -32.70 -7.29
N THR A 153 3.18 -32.42 -7.65
CA THR A 153 2.08 -33.35 -7.39
C THR A 153 2.31 -34.60 -8.24
N PRO A 154 2.32 -35.81 -7.66
CA PRO A 154 2.42 -37.04 -8.43
C PRO A 154 1.23 -37.15 -9.38
N VAL A 155 1.46 -37.70 -10.57
CA VAL A 155 0.45 -37.78 -11.62
C VAL A 155 0.42 -39.19 -12.18
N ASN A 156 -0.76 -39.81 -12.15
CA ASN A 156 -0.99 -41.10 -12.77
C ASN A 156 -1.56 -40.87 -14.18
N ILE A 157 -0.91 -41.47 -15.18
CA ILE A 157 -1.31 -41.39 -16.59
C ILE A 157 -1.37 -42.83 -17.11
N ALA A 158 -2.58 -43.30 -17.45
CA ALA A 158 -2.81 -44.62 -18.03
C ALA A 158 -2.16 -45.80 -17.26
N GLY A 159 -2.20 -45.76 -15.93
CA GLY A 159 -1.61 -46.79 -15.07
C GLY A 159 -0.14 -46.59 -14.72
N VAL A 160 0.55 -45.62 -15.31
CA VAL A 160 1.94 -45.26 -14.96
C VAL A 160 1.95 -44.12 -13.95
N GLU A 161 2.64 -44.32 -12.82
CA GLU A 161 2.83 -43.29 -11.81
C GLU A 161 4.08 -42.46 -12.11
N PHE A 162 3.92 -41.13 -12.13
CA PHE A 162 5.02 -40.19 -12.28
C PHE A 162 5.15 -39.29 -11.05
N PRO A 163 6.39 -38.98 -10.60
CA PRO A 163 6.60 -38.12 -9.43
C PRO A 163 6.17 -36.67 -9.66
N SER A 164 6.08 -36.23 -10.92
CA SER A 164 5.53 -34.92 -11.28
C SER A 164 4.98 -34.89 -12.71
N MET A 165 4.17 -33.88 -13.02
CA MET A 165 3.73 -33.62 -14.39
C MET A 165 4.90 -33.33 -15.35
N ARG A 166 6.02 -32.76 -14.83
CA ARG A 166 7.20 -32.47 -15.64
C ARG A 166 7.99 -33.73 -15.98
N SER A 167 8.10 -34.68 -15.05
CA SER A 167 8.72 -35.98 -15.34
C SER A 167 7.89 -36.79 -16.34
N ALA A 168 6.56 -36.77 -16.21
CA ALA A 168 5.66 -37.39 -17.19
C ALA A 168 5.84 -36.76 -18.59
N ALA A 169 5.91 -35.43 -18.67
CA ALA A 169 6.16 -34.72 -19.92
C ALA A 169 7.47 -35.14 -20.60
N LEU A 170 8.56 -35.26 -19.83
CA LEU A 170 9.86 -35.69 -20.34
C LEU A 170 9.84 -37.15 -20.82
N ALA A 171 9.25 -38.05 -20.02
CA ALA A 171 9.14 -39.47 -20.33
C ALA A 171 8.30 -39.76 -21.59
N LEU A 172 7.19 -39.04 -21.74
CA LEU A 172 6.24 -39.20 -22.85
C LEU A 172 6.61 -38.35 -24.08
N GLY A 173 7.61 -37.46 -23.98
CA GLY A 173 7.96 -36.52 -25.04
C GLY A 173 6.86 -35.48 -25.34
N LEU A 174 6.01 -35.17 -24.36
CA LEU A 174 4.88 -34.24 -24.50
C LEU A 174 5.11 -32.97 -23.68
N LYS A 175 4.46 -31.86 -24.06
CA LYS A 175 4.55 -30.61 -23.28
C LYS A 175 3.75 -30.73 -21.97
N PRO A 176 4.24 -30.22 -20.82
CA PRO A 176 3.49 -30.25 -19.55
C PRO A 176 2.13 -29.53 -19.64
N THR A 177 2.06 -28.47 -20.45
CA THR A 177 0.83 -27.73 -20.72
C THR A 177 -0.19 -28.59 -21.45
N TYR A 178 0.25 -29.47 -22.36
CA TYR A 178 -0.61 -30.40 -23.07
C TYR A 178 -1.24 -31.41 -22.09
N ILE A 179 -0.44 -32.02 -21.21
CA ILE A 179 -0.93 -32.95 -20.18
C ILE A 179 -1.94 -32.24 -19.25
N ARG A 180 -1.66 -31.00 -18.83
CA ARG A 180 -2.59 -30.21 -18.01
C ARG A 180 -3.91 -29.96 -18.74
N THR A 181 -3.87 -29.57 -20.01
CA THR A 181 -5.07 -29.30 -20.81
C THR A 181 -5.89 -30.57 -21.02
N VAL A 182 -5.25 -31.71 -21.32
CA VAL A 182 -5.93 -33.00 -21.49
C VAL A 182 -6.58 -33.44 -20.18
N LYS A 183 -5.90 -33.32 -19.03
CA LYS A 183 -6.51 -33.62 -17.71
C LYS A 183 -7.67 -32.69 -17.35
N ALA A 184 -7.63 -31.43 -17.75
CA ALA A 184 -8.65 -30.44 -17.39
C ALA A 184 -9.87 -30.46 -18.32
N ARG A 185 -9.69 -30.78 -19.61
CA ARG A 185 -10.73 -30.65 -20.66
C ARG A 185 -11.13 -31.97 -21.30
N GLY A 186 -10.37 -33.05 -21.12
CA GLY A 186 -10.64 -34.37 -21.69
C GLY A 186 -10.46 -34.50 -23.21
N SER A 187 -10.30 -33.40 -23.95
CA SER A 187 -10.12 -33.42 -25.40
C SER A 187 -8.69 -33.86 -25.79
N CYS A 188 -8.59 -34.71 -26.82
CA CYS A 188 -7.34 -35.26 -27.38
C CYS A 188 -6.57 -36.25 -26.47
N GLN A 189 -7.26 -36.99 -25.60
CA GLN A 189 -6.65 -38.02 -24.74
C GLN A 189 -5.95 -39.14 -25.53
N GLN A 190 -6.38 -39.43 -26.76
CA GLN A 190 -5.79 -40.49 -27.60
C GLN A 190 -4.27 -40.37 -27.76
N ARG A 191 -3.74 -39.16 -28.00
CA ARG A 191 -2.29 -38.95 -28.16
C ARG A 191 -1.53 -39.12 -26.85
N LEU A 192 -2.16 -38.78 -25.72
CA LEU A 192 -1.58 -39.03 -24.40
C LEU A 192 -1.54 -40.52 -24.07
N LEU A 193 -2.61 -41.26 -24.39
CA LEU A 193 -2.69 -42.71 -24.20
C LEU A 193 -1.71 -43.45 -25.10
N ALA A 194 -1.62 -43.10 -26.39
CA ALA A 194 -0.67 -43.70 -27.32
C ALA A 194 0.78 -43.51 -26.85
N ALA A 195 1.14 -42.30 -26.38
CA ALA A 195 2.45 -42.03 -25.82
C ALA A 195 2.72 -42.82 -24.53
N ALA A 196 1.70 -42.99 -23.68
CA ALA A 196 1.81 -43.79 -22.45
C ALA A 196 2.00 -45.29 -22.76
N MET A 197 1.27 -45.84 -23.72
CA MET A 197 1.44 -47.23 -24.18
C MET A 197 2.84 -47.47 -24.76
N ALA A 198 3.34 -46.56 -25.60
CA ALA A 198 4.70 -46.64 -26.13
C ALA A 198 5.80 -46.48 -25.06
N TYR A 199 5.49 -45.80 -23.96
CA TYR A 199 6.39 -45.71 -22.81
C TYR A 199 6.42 -47.01 -22.00
N LEU A 200 5.26 -47.61 -21.73
CA LEU A 200 5.15 -48.90 -21.06
C LEU A 200 5.87 -50.02 -21.82
N ALA A 201 5.64 -50.11 -23.14
CA ALA A 201 6.32 -51.10 -23.99
C ALA A 201 7.86 -50.98 -23.95
N ARG A 202 8.40 -49.76 -23.74
CA ARG A 202 9.84 -49.54 -23.58
C ARG A 202 10.35 -49.91 -22.19
N GLN A 203 9.52 -49.83 -21.16
CA GLN A 203 9.89 -50.28 -19.82
C GLN A 203 9.85 -51.80 -19.69
N GLU A 204 8.94 -52.48 -20.37
CA GLU A 204 8.84 -53.96 -20.35
C GLU A 204 9.97 -54.63 -21.15
N ALA A 205 10.54 -53.95 -22.14
CA ALA A 205 11.65 -54.44 -22.94
C ALA A 205 13.04 -54.19 -22.33
N ALA A 206 13.11 -53.49 -21.20
CA ALA A 206 14.35 -53.10 -20.51
C ALA A 206 14.52 -53.89 -19.21
#